data_AF-A0A6C0E460-F1
#
_entry.id   AF-A0A6C0E460-F1
#
_cell.length_a   1.000
_cell.length_b   1.000
_cell.length_c   1.000
_cell.angle_alpha   90.00
_cell.angle_beta   90.00
_cell.angle_gamma   90.00
#
_symmetry.space_group_name_H-M   'P 1'
#
loop_
_entity.id
_entity.type
_entity.pdbx_description
1 polymer ?
#
loop_
_entity_poly.entity_id
_entity_poly.type
_entity_poly.pdbx_seq_one_letter_code
_entity_poly.pdbx_strand_id
1 'polypeptide(L)'
;MTNMSSSGENKKTRIRSKYYIGICELHHDLLHGFDENSSPQIKGHYLLMEKFGNFHQYIVNDIYNCSYDSDNSNSSIVDSHDDDDENENENNNPKLIDLYRYKYSVLLKSPTFMDSCHSIIRNYHNIIKSFYYIQPHIVECVYLPSPGSECVAILKTFWLKIIQRTWKRVYKERMRLLCSVPMLRLREITGRGFVYEKIHIPGLRGMLVC
;
A
#
# COMPACT_ATOMS: atom_id res chain seq x y z
N MET A 1 46.73 -0.40 -41.51
CA MET A 1 46.05 0.84 -41.09
C MET A 1 44.67 0.78 -41.71
N THR A 2 43.55 0.59 -41.01
CA THR A 2 43.12 1.16 -39.71
C THR A 2 42.10 0.20 -39.10
N ASN A 3 42.28 -0.19 -37.84
CA ASN A 3 41.33 -0.97 -37.06
C ASN A 3 40.15 -0.07 -36.68
N MET A 4 38.93 -0.47 -37.02
CA MET A 4 37.72 0.10 -36.42
C MET A 4 37.42 -0.62 -35.11
N SER A 5 37.72 0.06 -34.02
CA SER A 5 37.42 -0.32 -32.64
C SER A 5 35.91 -0.40 -32.42
N SER A 6 35.41 -1.58 -32.06
CA SER A 6 34.05 -1.75 -31.57
C SER A 6 33.96 -1.22 -30.14
N SER A 7 33.33 -0.06 -29.98
CA SER A 7 32.96 0.49 -28.67
C SER A 7 31.82 -0.36 -28.09
N GLY A 8 32.17 -1.31 -27.21
CA GLY A 8 31.20 -2.07 -26.42
C GLY A 8 30.52 -1.16 -25.41
N GLU A 9 29.34 -0.63 -25.76
CA GLU A 9 28.46 0.03 -24.80
C GLU A 9 27.92 -1.01 -23.79
N ASN A 10 28.49 -1.00 -22.58
CA ASN A 10 27.94 -1.70 -21.43
C ASN A 10 26.60 -1.08 -21.02
N LYS A 11 25.50 -1.51 -21.66
CA LYS A 11 24.14 -1.18 -21.23
C LYS A 11 23.88 -1.84 -19.87
N LYS A 12 24.10 -1.11 -18.77
CA LYS A 12 23.57 -1.45 -17.45
C LYS A 12 22.05 -1.59 -17.58
N THR A 13 21.56 -2.82 -17.66
CA THR A 13 20.13 -3.11 -17.61
C THR A 13 19.63 -2.77 -16.21
N ARG A 14 18.99 -1.61 -16.08
CA ARG A 14 18.33 -1.20 -14.83
C ARG A 14 17.26 -2.24 -14.51
N ILE A 15 17.50 -3.07 -13.49
CA ILE A 15 16.53 -4.04 -12.99
C ILE A 15 15.30 -3.25 -12.54
N ARG A 16 14.25 -3.24 -13.35
CA ARG A 16 12.97 -2.66 -12.97
C ARG A 16 12.26 -3.66 -12.06
N SER A 17 11.73 -3.18 -10.94
CA SER A 17 10.87 -3.98 -10.09
C SER A 17 9.68 -4.50 -10.91
N LYS A 18 9.40 -5.79 -10.80
CA LYS A 18 8.19 -6.43 -11.36
C LYS A 18 6.91 -5.93 -10.69
N TYR A 19 7.04 -5.41 -9.47
CA TYR A 19 5.92 -4.97 -8.65
C TYR A 19 5.77 -3.45 -8.70
N TYR A 20 4.51 -3.02 -8.71
CA TYR A 20 4.09 -1.63 -8.65
C TYR A 20 3.30 -1.40 -7.38
N ILE A 21 3.16 -0.15 -6.97
CA ILE A 21 2.09 0.22 -6.04
C ILE A 21 0.99 0.84 -6.89
N GLY A 22 -0.26 0.45 -6.66
CA GLY A 22 -1.39 0.94 -7.42
C GLY A 22 -2.71 0.77 -6.68
N ILE A 23 -3.74 1.41 -7.21
CA ILE A 23 -5.12 1.25 -6.76
C ILE A 23 -5.76 0.14 -7.58
N CYS A 24 -6.46 -0.77 -6.91
CA CYS A 24 -7.15 -1.85 -7.57
C CYS A 24 -8.61 -1.93 -7.16
N GLU A 25 -9.46 -2.31 -8.11
CA GLU A 25 -10.88 -2.58 -7.88
C GLU A 25 -11.16 -4.05 -8.17
N LEU A 26 -12.09 -4.63 -7.45
CA LEU A 26 -12.56 -5.97 -7.74
C LEU A 26 -13.50 -5.92 -8.96
N HIS A 27 -13.25 -6.76 -9.97
CA HIS A 27 -14.07 -6.79 -11.19
C HIS A 27 -15.56 -6.93 -10.85
N HIS A 28 -16.42 -6.31 -11.65
CA HIS A 28 -17.88 -6.36 -11.50
C HIS A 28 -18.51 -6.05 -12.84
N ASP A 29 -19.30 -6.97 -13.37
CA ASP A 29 -19.81 -6.96 -14.75
C ASP A 29 -20.54 -5.65 -15.08
N LEU A 30 -21.34 -5.09 -14.14
CA LEU A 30 -22.05 -3.82 -14.36
C LEU A 30 -21.17 -2.56 -14.26
N LEU A 31 -20.07 -2.60 -13.52
CA LEU A 31 -19.22 -1.42 -13.32
C LEU A 31 -18.13 -1.31 -14.39
N HIS A 32 -17.60 -2.47 -14.78
CA HIS A 32 -16.44 -2.56 -15.66
C HIS A 32 -16.82 -3.00 -17.08
N GLY A 33 -18.05 -3.47 -17.27
CA GLY A 33 -18.48 -4.14 -18.50
C GLY A 33 -18.02 -5.60 -18.51
N PHE A 34 -18.79 -6.45 -19.18
CA PHE A 34 -18.41 -7.81 -19.50
C PHE A 34 -19.16 -8.22 -20.78
N ASP A 35 -18.42 -8.42 -21.87
CA ASP A 35 -18.94 -8.71 -23.20
C ASP A 35 -18.32 -10.00 -23.79
N GLU A 36 -18.66 -10.32 -25.05
CA GLU A 36 -18.16 -11.51 -25.74
C GLU A 36 -16.64 -11.48 -26.00
N ASN A 37 -16.05 -10.28 -26.00
CA ASN A 37 -14.61 -10.11 -26.16
C ASN A 37 -13.88 -10.27 -24.82
N SER A 38 -14.59 -10.18 -23.70
CA SER A 38 -14.00 -10.27 -22.38
C SER A 38 -13.51 -11.68 -22.07
N SER A 39 -12.37 -11.80 -21.40
CA SER A 39 -11.86 -13.07 -20.90
C SER A 39 -12.81 -13.62 -19.82
N PRO A 40 -13.31 -14.86 -19.94
CA PRO A 40 -14.17 -15.47 -18.92
C PRO A 40 -13.52 -15.54 -17.54
N GLN A 41 -12.18 -15.50 -17.50
CA GLN A 41 -11.38 -15.56 -16.28
C GLN A 41 -11.29 -14.22 -15.55
N ILE A 42 -11.76 -13.10 -16.12
CA ILE A 42 -11.67 -11.79 -15.46
C ILE A 42 -12.51 -11.71 -14.17
N LYS A 43 -13.55 -12.55 -14.07
CA LYS A 43 -14.47 -12.54 -12.94
C LYS A 43 -13.74 -12.93 -11.65
N GLY A 44 -13.88 -12.11 -10.62
CA GLY A 44 -13.24 -12.32 -9.32
C GLY A 44 -11.75 -11.89 -9.25
N HIS A 45 -11.19 -11.37 -10.34
CA HIS A 45 -9.87 -10.75 -10.31
C HIS A 45 -9.96 -9.28 -9.92
N TYR A 46 -8.84 -8.77 -9.40
CA TYR A 46 -8.67 -7.33 -9.23
C TYR A 46 -8.21 -6.72 -10.55
N LEU A 47 -8.84 -5.61 -10.94
CA LEU A 47 -8.42 -4.73 -12.01
C LEU A 47 -7.51 -3.66 -11.46
N LEU A 48 -6.49 -3.29 -12.23
CA LEU A 48 -5.61 -2.19 -11.89
C LEU A 48 -6.19 -0.88 -12.42
N MET A 49 -6.55 0.01 -11.52
CA MET A 49 -7.15 1.29 -11.88
C MET A 49 -6.09 2.35 -12.14
N GLU A 50 -5.13 2.47 -11.23
CA GLU A 50 -4.05 3.45 -11.31
C GLU A 50 -2.74 2.81 -10.86
N LYS A 51 -1.67 3.03 -11.64
CA LYS A 51 -0.30 2.72 -11.24
C LYS A 51 0.32 4.01 -10.76
N PHE A 52 0.65 4.15 -9.48
CA PHE A 52 1.47 5.31 -9.15
C PHE A 52 2.90 5.08 -9.66
N GLY A 53 3.46 6.11 -10.27
CA GLY A 53 4.79 6.11 -10.90
C GLY A 53 5.93 5.94 -9.90
N ASN A 54 7.14 6.39 -10.25
CA ASN A 54 8.37 6.21 -9.45
C ASN A 54 8.21 6.73 -8.01
N PHE A 55 7.72 5.86 -7.11
CA PHE A 55 7.57 6.06 -5.67
C PHE A 55 8.85 6.49 -4.95
N HIS A 56 9.99 6.36 -5.62
CA HIS A 56 11.28 6.78 -5.07
C HIS A 56 11.32 8.28 -4.78
N GLN A 57 10.58 9.12 -5.53
CA GLN A 57 10.59 10.56 -5.32
C GLN A 57 9.66 11.00 -4.18
N TYR A 58 8.55 10.28 -3.97
CA TYR A 58 7.55 10.60 -2.94
C TYR A 58 7.97 10.15 -1.54
N ILE A 59 8.52 8.94 -1.38
CA ILE A 59 8.94 8.44 -0.06
C ILE A 59 10.10 9.26 0.50
N VAL A 60 11.02 9.73 -0.35
CA VAL A 60 12.14 10.57 0.08
C VAL A 60 11.63 11.93 0.56
N ASN A 61 10.69 12.56 -0.14
CA ASN A 61 10.14 13.86 0.27
C ASN A 61 9.37 13.78 1.60
N ASP A 62 8.53 12.76 1.80
CA ASP A 62 7.79 12.62 3.05
C ASP A 62 8.69 12.30 4.26
N ILE A 63 9.78 11.55 4.05
CA ILE A 63 10.77 11.26 5.09
C ILE A 63 11.62 12.51 5.41
N TYR A 64 11.97 13.32 4.40
CA TYR A 64 12.71 14.57 4.61
C TYR A 64 11.86 15.66 5.27
N ASN A 65 10.56 15.72 4.93
CA ASN A 65 9.64 16.71 5.50
C ASN A 65 9.18 16.38 6.93
N CYS A 66 9.36 15.13 7.41
CA CYS A 66 9.09 14.77 8.81
C CYS A 66 10.26 15.08 9.77
N SER A 67 11.36 15.68 9.29
CA SER A 67 12.60 15.84 10.08
C SER A 67 12.86 17.23 10.66
N TYR A 68 12.08 18.27 10.35
CA TYR A 68 12.27 19.58 10.98
C TYR A 68 10.94 20.30 11.16
N ASP A 69 10.38 20.19 12.35
CA ASP A 69 9.70 21.31 13.00
C ASP A 69 10.02 21.21 14.50
N SER A 70 11.26 21.60 14.81
CA SER A 70 11.64 22.03 16.16
C SER A 70 11.40 23.54 16.21
N ASP A 71 10.42 23.92 17.03
CA ASP A 71 10.28 25.22 17.70
C ASP A 71 10.51 26.50 16.87
N ASN A 72 9.43 27.22 16.54
CA ASN A 72 9.37 28.63 16.92
C ASN A 72 7.94 29.19 16.99
N SER A 73 7.54 29.58 18.20
CA SER A 73 6.42 30.45 18.49
C SER A 73 6.66 31.88 17.97
N ASN A 74 5.76 32.39 17.11
CA ASN A 74 5.27 33.77 17.16
C ASN A 74 4.11 33.98 16.18
N SER A 75 2.89 34.04 16.72
CA SER A 75 1.70 34.49 16.01
C SER A 75 1.64 36.02 16.07
N SER A 76 2.12 36.69 15.03
CA SER A 76 1.78 38.09 14.75
C SER A 76 1.08 38.19 13.40
N ILE A 77 -0.19 38.58 13.47
CA ILE A 77 -1.05 38.99 12.36
C ILE A 77 -0.35 40.10 11.58
N VAL A 78 -0.06 39.88 10.30
CA VAL A 78 0.06 40.95 9.30
C VAL A 78 -0.55 40.45 8.00
N ASP A 79 -1.53 41.21 7.55
CA ASP A 79 -2.26 41.14 6.30
C ASP A 79 -1.43 41.84 5.21
N SER A 80 -1.21 41.18 4.07
CA SER A 80 -0.79 41.87 2.84
C SER A 80 -1.01 40.99 1.61
N HIS A 81 -1.73 41.60 0.66
CA HIS A 81 -2.03 41.16 -0.69
C HIS A 81 -0.80 41.01 -1.60
N ASP A 82 -1.07 40.21 -2.64
CA ASP A 82 -0.53 40.20 -4.01
C ASP A 82 0.76 39.46 -4.34
N ASP A 83 0.60 38.71 -5.44
CA ASP A 83 1.57 38.13 -6.37
C ASP A 83 2.46 36.99 -5.87
N ASP A 84 2.16 35.76 -6.32
CA ASP A 84 3.06 35.03 -7.23
C ASP A 84 2.72 33.54 -7.36
N ASP A 85 2.95 33.05 -8.57
CA ASP A 85 3.19 31.67 -8.98
C ASP A 85 2.04 30.64 -8.92
N GLU A 86 1.44 30.43 -10.09
CA GLU A 86 0.89 29.13 -10.51
C GLU A 86 2.00 28.06 -10.53
N ASN A 87 2.41 27.62 -9.34
CA ASN A 87 3.18 26.39 -9.18
C ASN A 87 2.19 25.26 -8.92
N GLU A 88 1.51 24.80 -9.97
CA GLU A 88 0.74 23.55 -9.99
C GLU A 88 1.68 22.35 -9.84
N ASN A 89 2.32 22.23 -8.69
CA ASN A 89 2.84 20.96 -8.19
C ASN A 89 1.82 20.43 -7.16
N GLU A 90 0.56 20.33 -7.59
CA GLU A 90 -0.49 19.70 -6.80
C GLU A 90 -0.17 18.20 -6.67
N ASN A 91 0.31 17.85 -5.48
CA ASN A 91 0.35 16.51 -4.93
C ASN A 91 -1.03 15.82 -5.07
N ASN A 92 -1.25 15.13 -6.20
CA ASN A 92 -2.56 14.62 -6.62
C ASN A 92 -2.94 13.22 -6.10
N ASN A 93 -2.17 12.61 -5.19
CA ASN A 93 -2.46 11.27 -4.69
C ASN A 93 -3.59 11.17 -3.64
N PRO A 94 -3.78 12.10 -2.68
CA PRO A 94 -4.92 12.04 -1.75
C PRO A 94 -6.27 12.28 -2.45
N LYS A 95 -6.31 13.13 -3.49
CA LYS A 95 -7.53 13.42 -4.26
C LYS A 95 -8.11 12.18 -4.94
N LEU A 96 -7.26 11.28 -5.44
CA LEU A 96 -7.71 10.12 -6.20
C LEU A 96 -8.42 9.06 -5.34
N ILE A 97 -7.88 8.74 -4.16
CA ILE A 97 -8.53 7.79 -3.24
C ILE A 97 -9.88 8.34 -2.79
N ASP A 98 -9.93 9.63 -2.49
CA ASP A 98 -11.18 10.27 -2.06
C ASP A 98 -12.21 10.34 -3.19
N LEU A 99 -11.78 10.55 -4.43
CA LEU A 99 -12.63 10.44 -5.61
C LEU A 99 -13.25 9.05 -5.75
N TYR A 100 -12.47 7.99 -5.60
CA TYR A 100 -12.97 6.61 -5.63
C TYR A 100 -13.91 6.32 -4.45
N ARG A 101 -13.60 6.80 -3.25
CA ARG A 101 -14.50 6.68 -2.09
C ARG A 101 -15.82 7.38 -2.35
N TYR A 102 -15.80 8.58 -2.92
CA TYR A 102 -17.00 9.30 -3.31
C TYR A 102 -17.81 8.51 -4.34
N LYS A 103 -17.17 8.00 -5.41
CA LYS A 103 -17.80 7.12 -6.42
C LYS A 103 -18.55 5.97 -5.76
N TYR A 104 -17.90 5.22 -4.86
CA TYR A 104 -18.54 4.09 -4.18
C TYR A 104 -19.61 4.52 -3.17
N SER A 105 -19.48 5.68 -2.54
CA SER A 105 -20.51 6.24 -1.65
C SER A 105 -21.81 6.58 -2.41
N VAL A 106 -21.70 6.98 -3.69
CA VAL A 106 -22.84 7.23 -4.57
C VAL A 106 -23.41 5.91 -5.08
N LEU A 107 -22.56 4.99 -5.55
CA LEU A 107 -22.98 3.67 -6.05
C LEU A 107 -23.79 2.88 -5.01
N LEU A 108 -23.35 2.90 -3.74
CA LEU A 108 -24.03 2.22 -2.63
C LEU A 108 -25.41 2.79 -2.29
N LYS A 109 -25.74 4.00 -2.77
CA LYS A 109 -27.07 4.60 -2.61
C LYS A 109 -28.03 4.19 -3.75
N SER A 110 -27.52 3.62 -4.84
CA SER A 110 -28.33 3.21 -5.98
C SER A 110 -29.01 1.86 -5.72
N PRO A 111 -30.35 1.77 -5.72
CA PRO A 111 -31.06 0.51 -5.50
C PRO A 111 -30.73 -0.56 -6.55
N THR A 112 -30.62 -0.17 -7.82
CA THR A 112 -30.35 -1.09 -8.94
C THR A 112 -29.00 -1.80 -8.81
N PHE A 113 -28.01 -1.10 -8.25
CA PHE A 113 -26.69 -1.66 -8.02
C PHE A 113 -26.68 -2.59 -6.80
N MET A 114 -27.46 -2.27 -5.77
CA MET A 114 -27.53 -3.03 -4.52
C MET A 114 -28.20 -4.39 -4.70
N ASP A 115 -29.16 -4.49 -5.61
CA ASP A 115 -29.83 -5.75 -5.94
C ASP A 115 -28.99 -6.64 -6.87
N SER A 116 -27.94 -6.07 -7.48
CA SER A 116 -27.06 -6.78 -8.40
C SER A 116 -26.01 -7.58 -7.63
N CYS A 117 -26.17 -8.90 -7.60
CA CYS A 117 -25.18 -9.79 -7.01
C CYS A 117 -23.94 -9.88 -7.91
N HIS A 118 -22.75 -9.78 -7.31
CA HIS A 118 -21.52 -10.11 -8.02
C HIS A 118 -21.52 -11.60 -8.36
N SER A 119 -21.16 -11.92 -9.61
CA SER A 119 -21.17 -13.28 -10.20
C SER A 119 -20.51 -14.37 -9.34
N ILE A 120 -19.31 -14.10 -8.81
CA ILE A 120 -18.55 -15.05 -7.97
C ILE A 120 -18.54 -14.67 -6.48
N ILE A 121 -18.43 -13.39 -6.15
CA ILE A 121 -18.10 -12.92 -4.80
C ILE A 121 -19.38 -12.59 -4.04
N ARG A 122 -19.89 -13.58 -3.29
CA ARG A 122 -21.12 -13.47 -2.50
C ARG A 122 -21.13 -12.28 -1.54
N ASN A 123 -19.99 -11.94 -0.96
CA ASN A 123 -19.84 -10.88 0.03
C ASN A 123 -19.39 -9.53 -0.56
N TYR A 124 -19.62 -9.32 -1.86
CA TYR A 124 -19.13 -8.14 -2.57
C TYR A 124 -19.58 -6.82 -1.93
N HIS A 125 -20.86 -6.73 -1.56
CA HIS A 125 -21.43 -5.54 -0.93
C HIS A 125 -20.66 -5.10 0.33
N ASN A 126 -20.37 -6.03 1.24
CA ASN A 126 -19.63 -5.71 2.46
C ASN A 126 -18.16 -5.35 2.18
N ILE A 127 -17.58 -5.91 1.11
CA ILE A 127 -16.22 -5.56 0.68
C ILE A 127 -16.18 -4.10 0.25
N ILE A 128 -17.05 -3.69 -0.69
CA ILE A 128 -17.04 -2.32 -1.24
C ILE A 128 -17.50 -1.25 -0.24
N LYS A 129 -18.31 -1.63 0.76
CA LYS A 129 -18.74 -0.75 1.87
C LYS A 129 -17.59 -0.43 2.82
N SER A 130 -16.53 -1.22 2.83
CA SER A 130 -15.39 -0.98 3.71
C SER A 130 -14.67 0.31 3.34
N PHE A 131 -14.39 1.16 4.34
CA PHE A 131 -13.56 2.36 4.16
C PHE A 131 -12.15 2.06 3.60
N TYR A 132 -11.67 0.83 3.83
CA TYR A 132 -10.36 0.34 3.37
C TYR A 132 -10.44 -0.46 2.07
N TYR A 133 -11.59 -0.44 1.37
CA TYR A 133 -11.73 -1.13 0.09
C TYR A 133 -10.77 -0.56 -0.95
N ILE A 134 -10.86 0.75 -1.20
CA ILE A 134 -9.95 1.48 -2.07
C ILE A 134 -8.74 1.91 -1.25
N GLN A 135 -7.62 1.24 -1.49
CA GLN A 135 -6.34 1.56 -0.88
C GLN A 135 -5.19 1.20 -1.83
N PRO A 136 -4.00 1.83 -1.66
CA PRO A 136 -2.81 1.42 -2.36
C PRO A 136 -2.42 -0.03 -2.04
N HIS A 137 -2.09 -0.79 -3.07
CA HIS A 137 -1.61 -2.16 -2.96
C HIS A 137 -0.31 -2.34 -3.74
N ILE A 138 0.59 -3.18 -3.21
CA ILE A 138 1.70 -3.74 -3.99
C ILE A 138 1.11 -4.81 -4.91
N VAL A 139 1.27 -4.61 -6.21
CA VAL A 139 0.64 -5.42 -7.24
C VAL A 139 1.62 -5.90 -8.29
N GLU A 140 1.35 -7.09 -8.79
CA GLU A 140 1.93 -7.63 -10.02
C GLU A 140 0.86 -7.57 -11.11
N CYS A 141 1.18 -6.97 -12.26
CA CYS A 141 0.26 -6.92 -13.39
C CYS A 141 0.43 -8.17 -14.25
N VAL A 142 -0.68 -8.84 -14.56
CA VAL A 142 -0.72 -10.01 -15.42
C VAL A 142 -1.81 -9.79 -16.45
N TYR A 143 -1.51 -10.08 -17.71
CA TYR A 143 -2.50 -10.04 -18.78
C TYR A 143 -3.15 -11.41 -18.91
N LEU A 144 -4.47 -11.45 -18.95
CA LEU A 144 -5.21 -12.68 -19.22
C LEU A 144 -5.03 -13.10 -20.69
N PRO A 145 -5.05 -14.40 -21.00
CA PRO A 145 -4.99 -14.88 -22.37
C PRO A 145 -6.25 -14.46 -23.16
N SER A 146 -6.11 -14.41 -24.49
CA SER A 146 -7.18 -14.08 -25.45
C SER A 146 -8.48 -14.85 -25.15
N PRO A 147 -9.67 -14.24 -25.36
CA PRO A 147 -9.94 -13.14 -26.30
C PRO A 147 -9.75 -11.70 -25.80
N GLY A 148 -9.79 -11.42 -24.49
CA GLY A 148 -9.90 -10.04 -23.98
C GLY A 148 -8.62 -9.29 -23.68
N SER A 149 -7.50 -10.00 -23.46
CA SER A 149 -6.20 -9.38 -23.10
C SER A 149 -6.28 -8.36 -21.95
N GLU A 150 -7.18 -8.59 -20.98
CA GLU A 150 -7.37 -7.65 -19.87
C GLU A 150 -6.21 -7.71 -18.88
N CYS A 151 -5.88 -6.56 -18.31
CA CYS A 151 -4.83 -6.44 -17.30
C CYS A 151 -5.42 -6.65 -15.91
N VAL A 152 -5.06 -7.77 -15.27
CA VAL A 152 -5.42 -8.06 -13.89
C VAL A 152 -4.25 -7.78 -12.94
N ALA A 153 -4.60 -7.36 -11.73
CA ALA A 153 -3.67 -7.13 -10.63
C ALA A 153 -3.68 -8.31 -9.66
N ILE A 154 -2.50 -8.88 -9.42
CA ILE A 154 -2.28 -9.85 -8.34
C ILE A 154 -1.76 -9.09 -7.13
N LEU A 155 -2.58 -9.02 -6.07
CA LEU A 155 -2.20 -8.35 -4.83
C LEU A 155 -1.11 -9.14 -4.10
N LYS A 156 0.09 -8.56 -3.96
CA LYS A 156 1.22 -9.15 -3.21
C LYS A 156 1.28 -8.70 -1.76
N THR A 157 0.34 -7.86 -1.33
CA THR A 157 0.25 -7.37 0.05
C THR A 157 -0.12 -8.47 1.06
N PHE A 158 -0.61 -9.63 0.62
CA PHE A 158 -0.99 -10.73 1.51
C PHE A 158 0.18 -11.25 2.36
N TRP A 159 1.32 -11.55 1.74
CA TRP A 159 2.51 -12.04 2.45
C TRP A 159 3.06 -11.00 3.43
N LEU A 160 3.06 -9.73 3.00
CA LEU A 160 3.45 -8.63 3.87
C LEU A 160 2.53 -8.53 5.09
N LYS A 161 1.21 -8.69 4.92
CA LYS A 161 0.25 -8.72 6.04
C LYS A 161 0.51 -9.87 7.00
N ILE A 162 0.88 -11.07 6.51
CA ILE A 162 1.26 -12.21 7.37
C ILE A 162 2.50 -11.88 8.19
N ILE A 163 3.53 -11.35 7.55
CA ILE A 163 4.78 -10.96 8.21
C ILE A 163 4.51 -9.86 9.24
N GLN A 164 3.76 -8.82 8.88
CA GLN A 164 3.39 -7.73 9.79
C GLN A 164 2.59 -8.22 10.99
N ARG A 165 1.62 -9.13 10.81
CA ARG A 165 0.86 -9.73 11.92
C ARG A 165 1.77 -10.53 12.85
N THR A 166 2.66 -11.32 12.28
CA THR A 166 3.68 -12.11 12.99
C THR A 166 4.56 -11.19 13.83
N TRP A 167 5.06 -10.10 13.25
CA TRP A 167 5.90 -9.12 13.95
C TRP A 167 5.14 -8.39 15.05
N LYS A 168 3.92 -7.92 14.78
CA LYS A 168 3.08 -7.26 15.79
C LYS A 168 2.77 -8.19 16.96
N ARG A 169 2.54 -9.48 16.71
CA ARG A 169 2.35 -10.48 17.77
C ARG A 169 3.60 -10.64 18.63
N VAL A 170 4.77 -10.84 18.02
CA VAL A 170 6.04 -10.94 18.77
C VAL A 170 6.29 -9.67 19.57
N TYR A 171 6.13 -8.51 18.95
CA TYR A 171 6.29 -7.22 19.61
C TYR A 171 5.37 -7.11 20.83
N LYS A 172 4.09 -7.46 20.68
CA LYS A 172 3.12 -7.45 21.79
C LYS A 172 3.53 -8.37 22.94
N GLU A 173 3.99 -9.58 22.64
CA GLU A 173 4.50 -10.49 23.68
C GLU A 173 5.77 -9.96 24.35
N ARG A 174 6.69 -9.38 23.58
CA ARG A 174 7.88 -8.70 24.14
C ARG A 174 7.45 -7.58 25.09
N MET A 175 6.52 -6.72 24.67
CA MET A 175 6.01 -5.64 25.51
C MET A 175 5.32 -6.20 26.76
N ARG A 176 4.54 -7.28 26.65
CA ARG A 176 3.90 -7.94 27.80
C ARG A 176 4.92 -8.40 28.85
N LEU A 177 6.04 -8.97 28.40
CA LEU A 177 7.13 -9.38 29.29
C LEU A 177 7.84 -8.17 29.89
N LEU A 178 8.25 -7.21 29.05
CA LEU A 178 9.05 -6.06 29.47
C LEU A 178 8.28 -5.10 30.40
N CYS A 179 6.97 -4.97 30.22
CA CYS A 179 6.09 -4.17 31.07
C CYS A 179 5.49 -4.96 32.24
N SER A 180 5.89 -6.21 32.46
CA SER A 180 5.39 -7.01 33.58
C SER A 180 5.96 -6.52 34.92
N VAL A 181 5.15 -6.58 35.98
CA VAL A 181 5.55 -6.18 37.34
C VAL A 181 6.87 -6.84 37.80
N PRO A 182 7.09 -8.15 37.58
CA PRO A 182 8.38 -8.78 37.92
C PRO A 182 9.57 -8.16 37.20
N MET A 183 9.42 -7.80 35.92
CA MET A 183 10.50 -7.18 35.14
C MET A 183 10.77 -5.74 35.57
N LEU A 184 9.73 -4.99 35.89
CA LEU A 184 9.88 -3.63 36.42
C LEU A 184 10.60 -3.65 37.78
N ARG A 185 10.22 -4.57 38.67
CA ARG A 185 10.87 -4.76 39.97
C ARG A 185 12.32 -5.22 39.84
N LEU A 186 12.61 -6.13 38.91
CA LEU A 186 13.99 -6.56 38.63
C LEU A 186 14.84 -5.37 38.16
N ARG A 187 14.29 -4.52 37.28
CA ARG A 187 14.95 -3.29 36.81
C ARG A 187 15.21 -2.30 37.95
N GLU A 188 14.26 -2.14 38.86
CA GLU A 188 14.37 -1.29 40.06
C GLU A 188 15.51 -1.76 40.98
N ILE A 189 15.56 -3.07 41.29
CA ILE A 189 16.56 -3.65 42.20
C ILE A 189 17.97 -3.64 41.60
N THR A 190 18.10 -4.02 40.32
CA THR A 190 19.43 -4.26 39.72
C THR A 190 20.08 -3.01 39.14
N GLY A 191 19.32 -1.94 38.89
CA GLY A 191 19.82 -0.66 38.34
C GLY A 191 20.45 -0.74 36.94
N ARG A 192 20.60 -1.95 36.39
CA ARG A 192 21.14 -2.24 35.07
C ARG A 192 20.02 -2.55 34.10
N GLY A 193 20.23 -2.19 32.84
CA GLY A 193 19.36 -2.65 31.74
C GLY A 193 19.31 -4.19 31.67
N PHE A 194 18.26 -4.69 31.04
CA PHE A 194 17.89 -6.11 30.91
C PHE A 194 19.07 -7.09 30.84
N VAL A 195 19.12 -8.07 31.75
CA VAL A 195 20.04 -9.23 31.64
C VAL A 195 19.38 -10.26 30.73
N TYR A 196 19.66 -10.15 29.42
CA TYR A 196 19.09 -11.01 28.38
C TYR A 196 19.40 -12.49 28.54
N GLU A 197 20.40 -12.86 29.34
CA GLU A 197 20.88 -14.23 29.48
C GLU A 197 19.89 -15.17 30.19
N LYS A 198 18.94 -14.65 30.97
CA LYS A 198 18.01 -15.48 31.76
C LYS A 198 16.56 -15.47 31.28
N ILE A 199 16.24 -14.68 30.25
CA ILE A 199 14.86 -14.47 29.80
C ILE A 199 14.76 -14.88 28.34
N HIS A 200 13.97 -15.91 28.05
CA HIS A 200 13.66 -16.27 26.68
C HIS A 200 12.75 -15.18 26.05
N ILE A 201 13.35 -14.32 25.22
CA ILE A 201 12.61 -13.32 24.45
C ILE A 201 12.07 -13.99 23.18
N PRO A 202 10.76 -13.92 22.90
CA PRO A 202 10.21 -14.51 21.69
C PRO A 202 10.90 -13.90 20.46
N GLY A 203 11.45 -14.78 19.62
CA GLY A 203 12.05 -14.45 18.34
C GLY A 203 11.06 -14.63 17.19
N LEU A 204 11.51 -14.32 15.98
CA LEU A 204 10.74 -14.60 14.75
C LEU A 204 10.87 -16.05 14.28
N ARG A 205 11.90 -16.76 14.74
CA ARG A 205 12.23 -18.13 14.33
C ARG A 205 11.18 -19.11 14.84
N GLY A 206 10.68 -19.98 13.98
CA GLY A 206 9.68 -21.02 14.31
C GLY A 206 8.21 -20.58 14.22
N MET A 207 7.92 -19.29 13.96
CA MET A 207 6.53 -18.80 13.96
C MET A 207 5.75 -18.94 12.63
N LEU A 208 6.41 -19.26 11.51
CA LEU A 208 5.76 -19.55 10.22
C LEU A 208 5.60 -21.07 9.97
N VAL A 209 6.01 -21.89 10.94
CA VAL A 209 5.80 -23.34 10.92
C VAL A 209 4.43 -23.59 11.54
N CYS A 210 3.39 -23.39 10.73
CA CYS A 210 2.03 -23.86 11.02
C CYS A 210 1.65 -24.87 9.95
#